data_AF-A0A9P7R5X3-F1
#
_entry.id   AF-A0A9P7R5X3-F1
#
_cell.length_a   1.000
_cell.length_b   1.000
_cell.length_c   1.000
_cell.angle_alpha   90.00
_cell.angle_beta   90.00
_cell.angle_gamma   90.00
#
_symmetry.space_group_name_H-M   'P 1'
#
loop_
_entity.id
_entity.type
_entity.pdbx_description
1 polymer ?
#
loop_
_entity_poly.entity_id
_entity_poly.type
_entity_poly.pdbx_seq_one_letter_code
_entity_poly.pdbx_strand_id
1 'polypeptide(L)' 'MYTQSLPIQYGNHKLLSKALANIVGDGNFTIHGFIDQQWYFQTSRLLSAAEIAVVKIKMKGHSSRQR' A
#
# COMPACT_ATOMS: atom_id res chain seq x y z
N MET A 1 4.29 0.11 16.00
CA MET A 1 3.84 0.22 14.59
C MET A 1 2.33 0.12 14.56
N TYR A 2 1.66 0.80 13.61
CA TYR A 2 0.21 0.82 13.45
C TYR A 2 -0.21 -0.08 12.29
N THR A 3 -1.07 -1.05 12.56
CA THR A 3 -1.64 -1.93 11.52
C THR A 3 -2.77 -1.21 10.78
N GLN A 4 -2.72 -1.26 9.45
CA GLN A 4 -3.72 -0.68 8.56
C GLN A 4 -4.03 -1.67 7.43
N SER A 5 -5.23 -1.55 6.87
CA SER A 5 -5.63 -2.31 5.69
C SER A 5 -6.02 -1.41 4.52
N LEU A 6 -5.72 -1.88 3.31
CA LEU A 6 -6.05 -1.25 2.05
C LEU A 6 -7.03 -2.17 1.30
N PRO A 7 -8.33 -1.83 1.25
CA PRO A 7 -9.34 -2.65 0.59
C PRO A 7 -9.27 -2.45 -0.93
N ILE A 8 -8.26 -3.05 -1.56
CA ILE A 8 -8.06 -3.06 -3.01
C ILE A 8 -7.61 -4.46 -3.42
N GLN A 9 -8.21 -4.99 -4.49
CA GLN A 9 -7.97 -6.35 -5.00
C GLN A 9 -6.83 -6.45 -6.02
N TYR A 10 -6.21 -5.31 -6.37
CA TYR A 10 -5.20 -5.22 -7.42
C TYR A 10 -3.87 -4.70 -6.89
N GLY A 11 -2.86 -4.71 -7.74
CA GLY A 11 -1.48 -4.40 -7.37
C GLY A 11 -0.72 -5.63 -6.87
N ASN A 12 0.55 -5.44 -6.51
CA ASN A 12 1.40 -6.49 -5.99
C ASN A 12 2.26 -5.95 -4.83
N HIS A 13 2.91 -6.86 -4.12
CA HIS A 13 3.74 -6.54 -2.96
C HIS A 13 4.82 -5.48 -3.28
N LYS A 14 5.48 -5.57 -4.45
CA LYS A 14 6.52 -4.62 -4.86
C LYS A 14 5.96 -3.20 -5.05
N LEU A 15 4.78 -3.08 -5.65
CA LEU A 15 4.12 -1.79 -5.88
C LEU A 15 3.67 -1.15 -4.55
N LEU A 16 3.09 -1.95 -3.65
CA LEU A 16 2.71 -1.50 -2.33
C LEU A 16 3.94 -1.04 -1.53
N SER A 17 5.01 -1.85 -1.52
CA SER A 17 6.28 -1.50 -0.87
C SER A 17 6.84 -0.19 -1.40
N LYS A 18 6.88 0.01 -2.72
CA LYS A 18 7.34 1.27 -3.32
C LYS A 18 6.43 2.44 -2.98
N ALA A 19 5.11 2.24 -2.91
CA ALA A 19 4.17 3.29 -2.55
C ALA A 19 4.36 3.71 -1.08
N LEU A 20 4.50 2.76 -0.17
CA LEU A 20 4.72 3.00 1.26
C LEU A 20 6.08 3.66 1.52
N ALA A 21 7.16 3.17 0.90
CA ALA A 21 8.49 3.76 1.03
C ALA A 21 8.53 5.26 0.64
N ASN A 22 7.75 5.65 -0.37
CA ASN A 22 7.64 7.06 -0.78
C ASN A 22 6.90 7.95 0.23
N ILE A 23 6.10 7.38 1.13
CA ILE A 23 5.22 8.13 2.03
C ILE A 23 5.77 8.15 3.46
N VAL A 24 6.19 6.99 3.96
CA VAL A 24 6.69 6.84 5.34
C VAL A 24 8.21 6.65 5.41
N GLY A 25 8.89 6.47 4.28
CA GLY A 25 10.31 6.14 4.22
C GLY A 25 10.56 4.63 4.23
N ASP A 26 11.72 4.23 3.71
CA ASP A 26 12.16 2.83 3.74
C ASP A 26 12.41 2.38 5.20
N GLY A 27 12.16 1.10 5.50
CA GLY A 27 12.26 0.56 6.87
C GLY A 27 11.16 0.97 7.86
N ASN A 28 10.28 1.91 7.51
CA ASN A 28 9.20 2.40 8.38
C ASN A 28 7.85 1.69 8.16
N PHE A 29 7.85 0.58 7.42
CA PHE A 29 6.65 -0.20 7.15
C PHE A 29 6.96 -1.70 7.08
N THR A 30 5.92 -2.51 7.23
CA THR A 30 5.98 -3.96 7.07
C THR A 30 4.72 -4.42 6.37
N ILE A 31 4.83 -5.20 5.30
CA ILE A 31 3.65 -5.70 4.58
C ILE A 31 3.42 -7.13 5.05
N HIS A 32 2.23 -7.41 5.59
CA HIS A 32 1.86 -8.75 6.04
C HIS A 32 1.38 -9.62 4.88
N GLY A 33 0.75 -9.01 3.87
CA GLY A 33 0.31 -9.71 2.67
C GLY A 33 -1.08 -9.27 2.20
N PHE A 34 -1.63 -10.04 1.28
CA PHE A 34 -2.97 -9.87 0.75
C PHE A 34 -3.88 -10.96 1.30
N ILE A 35 -4.88 -10.55 2.09
CA ILE A 35 -5.80 -11.43 2.82
C ILE A 35 -7.20 -10.86 2.64
N ASP A 36 -8.22 -11.70 2.40
CA ASP A 36 -9.62 -11.28 2.30
C ASP A 36 -9.86 -10.08 1.38
N GLN A 37 -9.20 -10.06 0.23
CA GLN A 37 -9.31 -9.00 -0.77
C GLN A 37 -8.75 -7.63 -0.32
N GLN A 38 -7.92 -7.62 0.72
CA GLN A 38 -7.30 -6.42 1.27
C GLN A 38 -5.79 -6.62 1.48
N TRP A 39 -5.03 -5.54 1.28
CA TRP A 39 -3.62 -5.51 1.64
C TRP A 39 -3.46 -5.11 3.10
N TYR A 40 -2.80 -5.96 3.88
CA TYR A 40 -2.48 -5.70 5.28
C TYR A 40 -1.03 -5.28 5.42
N PHE A 41 -0.81 -4.18 6.13
CA PHE A 41 0.51 -3.64 6.36
C PHE A 41 0.55 -2.83 7.66
N GLN A 42 1.74 -2.70 8.22
CA GLN A 42 2.06 -1.89 9.36
C GLN A 42 2.93 -0.72 8.94
N THR A 43 2.75 0.42 9.58
CA THR A 43 3.57 1.62 9.38
C THR A 43 4.00 2.21 10.72
N SER A 44 5.09 2.98 10.74
CA SER A 44 5.55 3.68 11.94
C SER A 44 4.53 4.69 12.48
N ARG A 45 3.71 5.27 11.60
CA ARG A 45 2.60 6.20 11.90
C ARG A 45 1.32 5.84 11.15
N LEU A 46 0.18 6.34 11.60
CA LEU A 46 -1.06 6.27 10.83
C LEU A 46 -0.95 7.07 9.53
N LEU A 47 -1.50 6.51 8.44
CA LEU A 47 -1.59 7.20 7.17
C LEU A 47 -2.85 8.05 7.16
N SER A 48 -2.73 9.26 6.65
CA SER A 48 -3.89 10.12 6.38
C SER A 48 -4.70 9.58 5.20
N ALA A 49 -5.97 9.99 5.10
CA ALA A 49 -6.83 9.61 3.98
C ALA A 49 -6.24 9.98 2.61
N ALA A 50 -5.55 11.13 2.52
CA ALA A 50 -4.87 11.57 1.31
C ALA A 50 -3.72 10.62 0.92
N GLU A 51 -2.92 10.19 1.88
CA GLU A 51 -1.83 9.24 1.65
C GLU A 51 -2.34 7.86 1.23
N ILE A 52 -3.40 7.38 1.87
CA ILE A 52 -4.09 6.14 1.48
C ILE A 52 -4.59 6.24 0.04
N ALA A 53 -5.17 7.38 -0.36
CA ALA A 53 -5.59 7.61 -1.75
C ALA A 53 -4.40 7.57 -2.72
N VAL A 54 -3.26 8.17 -2.38
CA VAL A 54 -2.03 8.09 -3.20
C VAL A 54 -1.55 6.65 -3.35
N VAL A 55 -1.57 5.84 -2.29
CA VAL A 55 -1.20 4.42 -2.38
C VAL A 55 -2.15 3.68 -3.32
N LYS A 56 -3.47 3.88 -3.18
CA LYS A 56 -4.48 3.27 -4.06
C LYS A 56 -4.25 3.64 -5.53
N ILE A 57 -3.98 4.91 -5.83
CA ILE A 57 -3.70 5.39 -7.19
C ILE A 57 -2.44 4.73 -7.75
N LYS A 58 -1.36 4.67 -6.97
CA LYS A 58 -0.10 4.01 -7.40
C LYS A 58 -0.31 2.53 -7.68
N MET A 59 -1.09 1.83 -6.86
CA MET A 59 -1.40 0.41 -7.04
C MET A 59 -2.34 0.16 -8.23
N LYS A 60 -3.28 1.08 -8.49
CA LYS A 60 -4.18 1.03 -9.66
C LYS A 60 -3.43 1.31 -10.98
N GLY A 61 -2.61 2.37 -11.02
CA GLY A 61 -1.97 2.87 -12.23
C GLY A 61 -1.02 1.86 -12.91
N HIS A 62 -0.49 0.90 -12.15
CA HIS A 62 0.32 -0.19 -12.71
C HIS A 62 -0.49 -1.40 -13.20
N SER A 63 -1.77 -1.51 -12.87
CA SER A 63 -2.64 -2.59 -13.35
C SER A 63 -3.22 -2.32 -14.74
N SER A 64 -3.17 -1.06 -15.21
CA SER A 64 -3.76 -0.64 -16.49
C SER A 64 -2.77 -0.52 -17.65
N ARG A 65 -1.50 -0.90 -17.48
CA ARG A 65 -0.45 -0.80 -18.52
C ARG A 65 -0.13 -2.14 -19.22
N GLN A 66 -1.14 -3.01 -19.33
CA GLN A 66 -1.14 -4.18 -20.21
C GLN A 66 -2.36 -4.09 -21.14
N ARG A 67 -2.28 -3.24 -22.15
CA ARG A 67 -3.12 -3.32 -23.35
C ARG A 67 -2.28 -2.92 -24.55
#